data_AF-A0A8E2HDQ7-F1
#
_entry.id   AF-A0A8E2HDQ7-F1
#
_cell.length_a   1.000
_cell.length_b   1.000
_cell.length_c   1.000
_cell.angle_alpha   90.00
_cell.angle_beta   90.00
_cell.angle_gamma   90.00
#
_symmetry.space_group_name_H-M   'P 1'
#
loop_
_entity.id
_entity.type
_entity.pdbx_description
1 polymer ?
#
loop_
_entity_poly.entity_id
_entity_poly.type
_entity_poly.pdbx_seq_one_letter_code
_entity_poly.pdbx_strand_id
1 'polypeptide(L)'
;MPSESNRATVDNIPWDQPATMIDLEGRVPVIAHVRECVVHFTLYKPHARENARLLLTAPVHRAGRITRTWLLEPAELEVLAERLKRETN
;
A
#
# COMPACT_ATOMS: atom_id res chain seq x y z
N MET A 1 -8.62 -6.12 -9.84
CA MET A 1 -8.84 -4.68 -9.60
C MET A 1 -9.59 -4.49 -8.28
N PRO A 2 -9.16 -3.57 -7.40
CA PRO A 2 -9.89 -3.27 -6.17
C PRO A 2 -11.32 -2.80 -6.49
N SER A 3 -12.30 -3.17 -5.67
CA SER A 3 -13.64 -2.59 -5.78
C SER A 3 -13.61 -1.09 -5.46
N GLU A 4 -14.55 -0.31 -5.98
CA GLU A 4 -14.59 1.15 -5.76
C GLU A 4 -14.60 1.53 -4.28
N SER A 5 -15.38 0.81 -3.47
CA SER A 5 -15.41 1.03 -2.03
C SER A 5 -14.09 0.65 -1.34
N ASN A 6 -13.38 -0.38 -1.82
CA ASN A 6 -12.04 -0.69 -1.31
C ASN A 6 -11.02 0.39 -1.69
N ARG A 7 -11.09 0.89 -2.93
CA ARG A 7 -10.27 2.00 -3.42
C ARG A 7 -10.45 3.25 -2.57
N ALA A 8 -11.69 3.61 -2.26
CA ALA A 8 -12.00 4.76 -1.39
C ALA A 8 -11.40 4.61 0.02
N THR A 9 -11.45 3.41 0.62
CA THR A 9 -10.81 3.21 1.93
C THR A 9 -9.29 3.34 1.85
N VAL A 10 -8.67 2.78 0.81
CA VAL A 10 -7.23 2.85 0.59
C VAL A 10 -6.78 4.30 0.32
N ASP A 11 -7.52 5.04 -0.50
CA ASP A 11 -7.24 6.46 -0.78
C ASP A 11 -7.28 7.34 0.49
N ASN A 12 -7.96 6.91 1.55
CA ASN A 12 -8.06 7.66 2.82
C ASN A 12 -7.01 7.26 3.87
N ILE A 13 -6.08 6.34 3.56
CA ILE A 13 -5.01 5.97 4.50
C ILE A 13 -4.11 7.20 4.77
N PRO A 14 -3.81 7.54 6.04
CA PRO A 14 -2.92 8.64 6.37
C PRO A 14 -1.50 8.40 5.89
N TRP A 15 -0.88 9.43 5.30
CA TRP A 15 0.48 9.33 4.76
C TRP A 15 1.56 9.14 5.83
N ASP A 16 1.32 9.71 7.00
CA ASP A 16 2.16 9.68 8.20
C ASP A 16 1.89 8.46 9.08
N GLN A 17 1.03 7.53 8.66
CA GLN A 17 0.87 6.28 9.38
C GLN A 17 2.16 5.44 9.25
N PRO A 18 2.72 4.91 10.36
CA PRO A 18 3.83 3.96 10.27
C PRO A 18 3.41 2.68 9.57
N ALA A 19 4.30 2.12 8.75
CA ALA A 19 4.09 0.90 8.00
C ALA A 19 5.41 0.17 7.69
N THR A 20 5.29 -1.08 7.26
CA THR A 20 6.42 -1.90 6.82
C THR A 20 6.15 -2.42 5.42
N MET A 21 6.93 -1.99 4.44
CA MET A 21 6.90 -2.57 3.11
C MET A 21 7.73 -3.84 3.08
N ILE A 22 7.07 -4.92 2.68
CA ILE A 22 7.61 -6.27 2.60
C ILE A 22 7.67 -6.63 1.13
N ASP A 23 8.76 -7.25 0.73
CA ASP A 23 8.89 -7.85 -0.59
C ASP A 23 9.11 -9.35 -0.43
N LEU A 24 8.35 -10.15 -1.17
CA LEU A 24 8.37 -11.61 -1.05
C LEU A 24 9.60 -12.28 -1.69
N GLU A 25 10.52 -11.51 -2.29
CA GLU A 25 11.80 -12.02 -2.81
C GLU A 25 12.91 -12.10 -1.75
N GLY A 26 12.59 -11.79 -0.48
CA GLY A 26 13.54 -11.89 0.63
C GLY A 26 14.47 -10.69 0.78
N ARG A 27 14.13 -9.54 0.18
CA ARG A 27 14.83 -8.27 0.42
C ARG A 27 14.55 -7.74 1.83
N VAL A 28 15.45 -6.89 2.34
CA VAL A 28 15.28 -6.22 3.63
C VAL A 28 13.99 -5.37 3.59
N PRO A 29 13.06 -5.54 4.55
CA PRO A 29 11.85 -4.74 4.60
C PRO A 29 12.16 -3.25 4.83
N VAL A 30 11.32 -2.38 4.26
CA VAL A 30 11.39 -0.93 4.52
C VAL A 30 10.42 -0.60 5.65
N ILE A 31 10.94 -0.15 6.79
CA ILE A 31 10.14 0.32 7.94
C ILE A 31 10.14 1.84 7.90
N ALA A 32 8.98 2.44 7.59
CA ALA A 32 8.87 3.87 7.31
C ALA A 32 7.39 4.33 7.45
N HIS A 33 7.07 5.56 7.07
CA HIS A 33 5.68 5.98 6.91
C HIS A 33 5.10 5.47 5.58
N VAL A 34 3.76 5.36 5.49
CA VAL A 34 3.05 4.90 4.28
C VAL A 34 3.53 5.67 3.04
N ARG A 35 3.71 7.00 3.12
CA ARG A 35 4.19 7.80 1.98
C ARG A 35 5.55 7.33 1.47
N GLU A 36 6.50 7.09 2.36
CA GLU A 36 7.86 6.64 2.01
C GLU A 36 7.80 5.22 1.42
N CYS A 37 7.03 4.31 2.02
CA CYS A 37 6.81 2.98 1.47
C CYS A 37 6.22 3.03 0.05
N VAL A 38 5.25 3.91 -0.21
CA VAL A 38 4.65 4.06 -1.54
C VAL A 38 5.64 4.66 -2.53
N VAL A 39 6.47 5.63 -2.13
CA VAL A 39 7.58 6.13 -2.96
C VAL A 39 8.50 4.97 -3.35
N HIS A 40 8.95 4.15 -2.39
CA HIS A 40 9.78 2.99 -2.69
C HIS A 40 9.09 1.99 -3.64
N PHE A 41 7.80 1.71 -3.45
CA PHE A 41 7.02 0.88 -4.36
C PHE A 41 7.02 1.41 -5.80
N THR A 42 6.90 2.73 -5.99
CA THR A 42 6.97 3.32 -7.36
C THR A 42 8.33 3.14 -8.03
N LEU A 43 9.40 2.96 -7.26
CA LEU A 43 10.76 2.74 -7.76
C LEU A 43 11.03 1.26 -8.11
N TYR A 44 10.17 0.33 -7.66
CA TYR A 44 10.33 -1.09 -7.96
C TYR A 44 10.13 -1.39 -9.44
N LYS A 45 10.90 -2.38 -9.92
CA LYS A 45 10.68 -3.04 -11.21
C LYS A 45 9.33 -3.79 -11.19
N PRO A 46 8.69 -4.04 -12.35
CA PRO A 46 7.37 -4.67 -12.41
C PRO A 46 7.24 -5.97 -11.59
N HIS A 47 8.18 -6.91 -11.74
CA HIS A 47 8.18 -8.17 -10.98
C HIS A 47 8.24 -7.95 -9.44
N ALA A 48 9.03 -6.98 -9.00
CA ALA A 48 9.15 -6.63 -7.59
C ALA A 48 7.87 -5.99 -7.03
N ARG A 49 7.09 -5.27 -7.86
CA ARG A 49 5.80 -4.72 -7.44
C ARG A 49 4.76 -5.80 -7.19
N GLU A 50 4.72 -6.84 -8.01
CA GLU A 50 3.85 -8.00 -7.81
C GLU A 50 4.18 -8.75 -6.50
N ASN A 51 5.43 -8.65 -6.07
CA ASN A 51 5.94 -9.23 -4.82
C ASN A 51 5.83 -8.29 -3.60
N ALA A 52 5.44 -7.03 -3.78
CA ALA A 52 5.35 -6.05 -2.69
C ALA A 52 4.05 -6.16 -1.89
N ARG A 53 4.16 -6.07 -0.56
CA ARG A 53 3.06 -5.90 0.38
C ARG A 53 3.36 -4.75 1.32
N LEU A 54 2.33 -4.11 1.84
CA LEU A 54 2.49 -3.11 2.90
C LEU A 54 1.72 -3.53 4.14
N LEU A 55 2.46 -3.81 5.21
CA LEU A 55 1.91 -4.06 6.52
C LEU A 55 1.68 -2.72 7.23
N LEU A 56 0.43 -2.43 7.51
CA LEU A 56 -0.03 -1.27 8.27
C LEU A 56 0.14 -1.51 9.77
N THR A 57 0.32 -0.45 10.55
CA THR A 57 0.26 -0.49 12.02
C THR A 57 -1.14 -0.28 12.60
N ALA A 58 -2.11 0.06 11.75
CA ALA A 58 -3.53 0.11 12.08
C ALA A 58 -4.33 -0.58 10.96
N PRO A 59 -5.34 -1.40 11.30
CA PRO A 59 -6.07 -2.15 10.29
C PRO A 59 -7.15 -1.28 9.63
N VAL A 60 -7.33 -1.47 8.32
CA VAL A 60 -8.32 -0.76 7.51
C VAL A 60 -9.46 -1.68 7.13
N HIS A 61 -10.66 -1.11 6.96
CA HIS A 61 -11.81 -1.88 6.46
C HIS A 61 -11.68 -2.10 4.95
N ARG A 62 -12.18 -3.24 4.44
CA ARG A 62 -12.31 -3.47 3.00
C ARG A 62 -13.72 -3.91 2.66
N ALA A 63 -14.23 -3.34 1.58
CA ALA A 63 -15.50 -3.79 1.01
C ALA A 63 -15.45 -5.30 0.71
N GLY A 64 -16.46 -6.04 1.17
CA GLY A 64 -16.54 -7.49 1.01
C GLY A 64 -15.75 -8.30 2.04
N ARG A 65 -15.10 -7.67 3.04
CA ARG A 65 -14.46 -8.36 4.17
C ARG A 65 -15.16 -7.99 5.47
N ILE A 66 -15.47 -9.01 6.27
CA ILE A 66 -16.10 -8.84 7.59
C ILE A 66 -15.09 -8.22 8.58
N THR A 67 -13.84 -8.69 8.54
CA THR A 67 -12.77 -8.21 9.41
C THR A 67 -11.95 -7.11 8.76
N ARG A 68 -11.40 -6.20 9.57
CA ARG A 68 -10.38 -5.25 9.11
C ARG A 68 -9.08 -5.98 8.79
N THR A 69 -8.30 -5.43 7.87
CA THR A 69 -7.03 -6.00 7.40
C THR A 69 -5.86 -5.07 7.64
N TRP A 70 -4.71 -5.66 7.87
CA TRP A 70 -3.45 -4.98 8.13
C TRP A 70 -2.56 -4.93 6.88
N LEU A 71 -2.84 -5.75 5.86
CA LEU A 71 -1.89 -6.00 4.77
C LEU A 71 -2.46 -5.52 3.43
N LEU A 72 -1.86 -4.49 2.82
CA LEU A 72 -2.16 -4.07 1.44
C LEU A 72 -1.41 -4.94 0.42
N GLU A 73 -2.14 -5.38 -0.60
CA GLU A 73 -1.63 -6.12 -1.76
C GLU A 73 -1.17 -5.15 -2.87
N PRO A 74 -0.43 -5.62 -3.89
CA PRO A 74 0.07 -4.77 -4.97
C PRO A 74 -0.99 -3.88 -5.63
N ALA A 75 -2.19 -4.43 -5.87
CA ALA A 75 -3.27 -3.67 -6.50
C ALA A 75 -3.78 -2.49 -5.65
N GLU A 76 -3.64 -2.56 -4.33
CA GLU A 76 -4.01 -1.49 -3.41
C GLU A 76 -2.86 -0.48 -3.26
N LEU A 77 -1.62 -0.95 -3.36
CA LEU A 77 -0.45 -0.07 -3.45
C LEU A 77 -0.46 0.78 -4.72
N GLU A 78 -0.92 0.24 -5.85
CA GLU A 78 -1.09 1.03 -7.08
C GLU A 78 -2.12 2.17 -6.90
N VAL A 79 -3.18 1.98 -6.10
CA VAL A 79 -4.12 3.07 -5.75
C VAL A 79 -3.40 4.20 -5.01
N LEU A 80 -2.58 3.85 -4.02
CA LEU A 80 -1.78 4.83 -3.29
C LEU A 80 -0.71 5.50 -4.17
N ALA A 81 -0.11 4.76 -5.10
CA ALA A 81 0.86 5.31 -6.06
C ALA A 81 0.19 6.30 -7.02
N GLU A 82 -1.01 5.99 -7.51
CA GLU A 82 -1.82 6.92 -8.30
C GLU A 82 -2.17 8.17 -7.48
N ARG A 83 -2.55 8.03 -6.21
CA ARG A 83 -2.81 9.15 -5.31
C ARG A 83 -1.57 10.02 -5.11
N LEU A 84 -0.42 9.42 -4.81
CA LEU A 84 0.85 10.10 -4.66
C LEU A 84 1.19 10.93 -5.91
N LYS A 85 0.97 10.38 -7.10
CA LYS A 85 1.17 11.08 -8.38
C LYS A 85 0.24 12.29 -8.53
N ARG A 86 -1.03 12.19 -8.14
CA ARG A 86 -2.01 13.31 -8.17
C ARG A 86 -1.67 14.44 -7.19
N GLU A 87 -0.99 14.13 -6.09
CA GLU A 87 -0.66 15.11 -5.04
C GLU A 87 0.73 15.75 -5.23
N THR A 88 1.58 15.21 -6.10
CA THR A 88 2.96 15.68 -6.32
C THR A 88 3.11 16.44 -7.66
N ASN A 89 2.13 16.33 -8.54
CA ASN A 89 2.03 17.06 -9.81
C ASN A 89 0.85 18.03 -9.79
#